data_AF-A0A2P2KX83-F1
#
_entry.id   AF-A0A2P2KX83-F1
#
_cell.length_a   1.000
_cell.length_b   1.000
_cell.length_c   1.000
_cell.angle_alpha   90.00
_cell.angle_beta   90.00
_cell.angle_gamma   90.00
#
_symmetry.space_group_name_H-M   'P 1'
#
loop_
_entity.id
_entity.type
_entity.pdbx_description
1 polymer ?
#
loop_
_entity_poly.entity_id
_entity_poly.type
_entity_poly.pdbx_seq_one_letter_code
_entity_poly.pdbx_strand_id
1 'polypeptide(L)'
;MMLRYQNLAKLQTKRIVFEDVLAARDSATLEHLKELSSKRRVIEESINHTSSVTEAIAREMSGGSTSCYQQERLRLEQYLPLLENFISHADFISGNSQMVLWTSQLKIRWSSALSSWSLFNLTGPKFFQIDNLRFELSMNLFLYGAILWERASELLAAAWNLWRKAARSYTTCLCCFMSTLFG
;
A
#
# COMPACT_ATOMS: atom_id res chain seq x y z
N MET A 1 27.66 9.14 10.63
CA MET A 1 26.52 8.46 11.28
C MET A 1 25.40 8.39 10.25
N MET A 2 25.29 7.30 9.51
CA MET A 2 24.24 7.14 8.50
C MET A 2 22.89 7.02 9.22
N LEU A 3 21.93 7.87 8.86
CA LEU A 3 20.54 7.71 9.28
C LEU A 3 20.09 6.31 8.82
N ARG A 4 20.11 5.33 9.73
CA ARG A 4 19.44 4.05 9.51
C ARG A 4 17.96 4.38 9.38
N TYR A 5 17.50 4.40 8.14
CA TYR A 5 16.18 4.84 7.70
C TYR A 5 15.08 3.81 8.02
N GLN A 6 15.23 3.05 9.11
CA GLN A 6 14.36 1.96 9.59
C GLN A 6 12.94 2.40 10.00
N ASN A 7 12.55 3.66 9.75
CA ASN A 7 11.37 4.30 10.34
C ASN A 7 10.37 4.87 9.32
N LEU A 8 10.70 4.94 8.03
CA LEU A 8 9.95 5.80 7.11
C LEU A 8 8.59 5.24 6.70
N ALA A 9 8.37 3.94 6.88
CA ALA A 9 7.07 3.33 6.67
C ALA A 9 6.55 2.65 7.95
N LYS A 10 6.62 3.34 9.11
CA LYS A 10 5.72 3.09 10.26
C LYS A 10 4.24 3.38 9.93
N LEU A 11 3.90 3.27 8.64
CA LEU A 11 2.56 3.18 8.18
C LEU A 11 1.94 1.92 8.76
N GLN A 12 0.65 2.02 8.99
CA GLN A 12 -0.22 0.93 9.33
C GLN A 12 -1.50 1.20 8.57
N THR A 13 -2.23 0.15 8.29
CA THR A 13 -3.50 0.26 7.57
C THR A 13 -4.53 -0.64 8.20
N LYS A 14 -5.81 -0.28 8.05
CA LYS A 14 -6.90 -1.19 8.39
C LYS A 14 -7.22 -2.11 7.22
N ARG A 15 -7.79 -3.27 7.57
CA ARG A 15 -8.30 -4.25 6.63
C ARG A 15 -9.37 -3.66 5.72
N ILE A 16 -9.27 -4.00 4.44
CA ILE A 16 -10.25 -3.69 3.40
C ILE A 16 -10.59 -5.01 2.71
N VAL A 17 -11.88 -5.23 2.46
CA VAL A 17 -12.40 -6.37 1.69
C VAL A 17 -13.29 -5.80 0.59
N PHE A 18 -12.79 -5.81 -0.64
CA PHE A 18 -13.44 -5.18 -1.79
C PHE A 18 -14.74 -5.88 -2.19
N GLU A 19 -14.76 -7.22 -2.18
CA GLU A 19 -15.92 -8.04 -2.54
C GLU A 19 -17.10 -7.92 -1.56
N ASP A 20 -16.86 -7.49 -0.33
CA ASP A 20 -17.92 -7.27 0.66
C ASP A 20 -18.70 -5.97 0.39
N VAL A 21 -18.08 -5.03 -0.33
CA VAL A 21 -18.61 -3.68 -0.57
C VAL A 21 -19.05 -3.49 -2.03
N LEU A 22 -18.27 -4.00 -2.96
CA LEU A 22 -18.51 -3.86 -4.40
C LEU A 22 -19.33 -5.04 -4.90
N ALA A 23 -20.53 -4.75 -5.43
CA ALA A 23 -21.41 -5.80 -5.95
C ALA A 23 -20.90 -6.31 -7.32
N ALA A 24 -20.38 -7.53 -7.35
CA ALA A 24 -20.06 -8.22 -8.60
C ALA A 24 -21.34 -8.79 -9.25
N ARG A 25 -21.54 -8.52 -10.55
CA ARG A 25 -22.67 -9.07 -11.32
C ARG A 25 -22.35 -10.40 -11.99
N ASP A 26 -21.07 -10.69 -12.16
CA ASP A 26 -20.55 -11.88 -12.82
C ASP A 26 -19.40 -12.49 -11.99
N SER A 27 -19.13 -13.77 -12.23
CA SER A 27 -18.10 -14.51 -11.50
C SER A 27 -16.70 -13.99 -11.79
N ALA A 28 -16.41 -13.48 -12.99
CA ALA A 28 -15.09 -12.97 -13.32
C ALA A 28 -14.79 -11.69 -12.51
N THR A 29 -15.73 -10.75 -12.44
CA THR A 29 -15.60 -9.54 -11.62
C THR A 29 -15.40 -9.89 -10.14
N LEU A 30 -16.14 -10.88 -9.62
CA LEU A 30 -15.98 -11.34 -8.24
C LEU A 30 -14.57 -11.88 -7.97
N GLU A 31 -14.01 -12.68 -8.88
CA GLU A 31 -12.66 -13.22 -8.72
C GLU A 31 -11.59 -12.13 -8.74
N HIS A 32 -11.72 -11.10 -9.61
CA HIS A 32 -10.81 -9.95 -9.58
C HIS A 32 -10.87 -9.17 -8.26
N LEU A 33 -12.07 -9.00 -7.68
CA LEU A 33 -12.22 -8.32 -6.38
C LEU A 33 -11.60 -9.13 -5.24
N LYS A 34 -11.81 -10.45 -5.23
CA LYS A 34 -11.15 -11.35 -4.26
C LYS A 34 -9.64 -11.34 -4.41
N GLU A 35 -9.13 -11.30 -5.64
CA GLU A 35 -7.69 -11.19 -5.89
C GLU A 35 -7.16 -9.87 -5.31
N LEU A 36 -7.84 -8.75 -5.57
CA LEU A 36 -7.48 -7.43 -5.05
C LEU A 36 -7.45 -7.44 -3.50
N SER A 37 -8.49 -7.98 -2.87
CA SER A 37 -8.55 -8.13 -1.40
C SER A 37 -7.46 -9.04 -0.85
N SER A 38 -7.20 -10.17 -1.50
CA SER A 38 -6.17 -11.12 -1.10
C SER A 38 -4.78 -10.49 -1.12
N LYS A 39 -4.42 -9.84 -2.23
CA LYS A 39 -3.12 -9.14 -2.36
C LYS A 39 -3.01 -8.00 -1.35
N ARG A 40 -4.10 -7.24 -1.15
CA ARG A 40 -4.13 -6.14 -0.19
C ARG A 40 -3.95 -6.59 1.26
N ARG A 41 -4.55 -7.73 1.61
CA ARG A 41 -4.44 -8.34 2.94
C ARG A 41 -3.01 -8.76 3.25
N VAL A 42 -2.30 -9.36 2.29
CA VAL A 42 -0.88 -9.75 2.48
C VAL A 42 -0.01 -8.53 2.76
N ILE A 43 -0.28 -7.40 2.11
CA ILE A 43 0.41 -6.12 2.36
C ILE A 43 0.08 -5.58 3.75
N GLU A 44 -1.20 -5.57 4.15
CA GLU A 44 -1.64 -5.18 5.50
C GLU A 44 -0.93 -5.99 6.58
N GLU A 45 -0.96 -7.32 6.48
CA GLU A 45 -0.40 -8.22 7.50
C GLU A 45 1.12 -8.05 7.65
N SER A 46 1.81 -7.72 6.56
CA SER A 46 3.25 -7.40 6.56
C SER A 46 3.52 -6.09 7.31
N ILE A 47 2.86 -5.01 6.90
CA ILE A 47 3.10 -3.65 7.42
C ILE A 47 2.68 -3.55 8.89
N ASN A 48 1.57 -4.15 9.25
CA ASN A 48 1.06 -4.12 10.62
C ASN A 48 1.84 -5.07 11.55
N HIS A 49 2.77 -5.87 11.02
CA HIS A 49 3.45 -6.96 11.72
C HIS A 49 2.48 -7.93 12.42
N THR A 50 1.30 -8.13 11.82
CA THR A 50 0.27 -9.06 12.33
C THR A 50 0.37 -10.44 11.69
N SER A 51 1.30 -10.64 10.76
CA SER A 51 1.58 -11.96 10.20
C SER A 51 2.06 -12.92 11.29
N SER A 52 1.40 -14.07 11.41
CA SER A 52 1.84 -15.16 12.28
C SER A 52 3.01 -15.95 11.70
N VAL A 53 3.42 -15.64 10.46
CA VAL A 53 4.51 -16.33 9.77
C VAL A 53 5.82 -15.68 10.18
N THR A 54 6.68 -16.43 10.87
CA THR A 54 8.01 -15.95 11.25
C THR A 54 8.88 -15.75 10.00
N GLU A 55 9.85 -14.84 10.08
CA GLU A 55 10.77 -14.55 8.97
C GLU A 55 11.47 -15.81 8.43
N ALA A 56 11.78 -16.76 9.33
CA ALA A 56 12.35 -18.06 8.96
C ALA A 56 11.40 -18.88 8.05
N ILE A 57 10.11 -18.94 8.39
CA ILE A 57 9.10 -19.67 7.62
C ILE A 57 8.81 -18.95 6.29
N ALA A 58 8.71 -17.62 6.31
CA ALA A 58 8.53 -16.82 5.09
C ALA A 58 9.71 -16.99 4.11
N ARG A 59 10.93 -17.12 4.64
CA ARG A 59 12.13 -17.40 3.85
C ARG A 59 12.09 -18.79 3.23
N GLU A 60 11.66 -19.81 3.96
CA GLU A 60 11.52 -21.18 3.48
C GLU A 60 10.45 -21.31 2.38
N MET A 61 9.27 -20.70 2.57
CA MET A 61 8.21 -20.64 1.55
C MET A 61 8.65 -19.96 0.24
N SER A 62 9.64 -19.09 0.31
CA SER A 62 10.21 -18.38 -0.84
C SER A 62 11.42 -19.06 -1.48
N GLY A 63 11.69 -20.33 -1.14
CA GLY A 63 12.83 -21.07 -1.68
C GLY A 63 14.18 -20.62 -1.09
N GLY A 64 14.19 -20.17 0.17
CA GLY A 64 15.40 -19.87 0.95
C GLY A 64 16.15 -18.59 0.56
N SER A 65 15.76 -17.93 -0.53
CA SER A 65 16.62 -16.99 -1.27
C SER A 65 16.13 -15.54 -1.32
N THR A 66 14.94 -15.21 -0.82
CA THR A 66 14.44 -13.81 -0.85
C THR A 66 14.59 -13.13 0.51
N SER A 67 15.19 -11.93 0.52
CA SER A 67 15.19 -11.07 1.69
C SER A 67 13.77 -10.54 1.96
N CYS A 68 13.46 -10.21 3.22
CA CYS A 68 12.17 -9.61 3.61
C CYS A 68 11.76 -8.46 2.69
N TYR A 69 12.69 -7.54 2.41
CA TYR A 69 12.55 -6.46 1.42
C TYR A 69 12.06 -6.94 0.04
N GLN A 70 12.64 -8.03 -0.49
CA GLN A 70 12.31 -8.50 -1.82
C GLN A 70 10.90 -9.11 -1.86
N GLN A 71 10.47 -9.74 -0.76
CA GLN A 71 9.10 -10.22 -0.61
C GLN A 71 8.10 -9.06 -0.57
N GLU A 72 8.38 -8.03 0.24
CA GLU A 72 7.52 -6.84 0.34
C GLU A 72 7.41 -6.09 -0.98
N ARG A 73 8.53 -5.93 -1.68
CA ARG A 73 8.55 -5.34 -3.02
C ARG A 73 7.68 -6.13 -4.01
N LEU A 74 7.83 -7.45 -4.06
CA LEU A 74 7.06 -8.30 -4.97
C LEU A 74 5.56 -8.27 -4.68
N ARG A 75 5.17 -8.21 -3.40
CA ARG A 75 3.76 -8.07 -3.00
C ARG A 75 3.16 -6.77 -3.55
N LEU A 76 3.88 -5.66 -3.45
CA LEU A 76 3.45 -4.36 -3.99
C LEU A 76 3.44 -4.35 -5.52
N GLU A 77 4.44 -4.94 -6.17
CA GLU A 77 4.51 -5.05 -7.64
C GLU A 77 3.35 -5.89 -8.22
N GLN A 78 2.78 -6.81 -7.43
CA GLN A 78 1.57 -7.55 -7.82
C GLN A 78 0.28 -6.78 -7.52
N TYR A 79 0.24 -6.00 -6.45
CA TYR A 79 -0.98 -5.28 -6.05
C TYR A 79 -1.21 -3.99 -6.84
N LEU A 80 -0.15 -3.20 -7.07
CA LEU A 80 -0.28 -1.88 -7.72
C LEU A 80 -0.95 -1.94 -9.09
N PRO A 81 -0.60 -2.86 -10.02
CA PRO A 81 -1.26 -2.94 -11.31
C PRO A 81 -2.75 -3.29 -11.21
N LEU A 82 -3.13 -4.16 -10.26
CA LEU A 82 -4.53 -4.52 -10.02
C LEU A 82 -5.33 -3.31 -9.52
N LEU A 83 -4.75 -2.53 -8.60
CA LEU A 83 -5.37 -1.33 -8.07
C LEU A 83 -5.49 -0.23 -9.13
N GLU A 84 -4.45 -0.01 -9.94
CA GLU A 84 -4.47 0.96 -11.04
C GLU A 84 -5.54 0.61 -12.08
N ASN A 85 -5.62 -0.66 -12.48
CA ASN A 85 -6.65 -1.14 -13.39
C ASN A 85 -8.05 -0.92 -12.78
N PHE A 86 -8.24 -1.27 -11.51
CA PHE A 86 -9.50 -1.03 -10.82
C PHE A 86 -9.88 0.46 -10.78
N ILE A 87 -8.92 1.34 -10.48
CA ILE A 87 -9.13 2.80 -10.49
C ILE A 87 -9.52 3.28 -11.88
N SER A 88 -8.85 2.82 -12.93
CA SER A 88 -9.17 3.23 -14.31
C SER A 88 -10.60 2.84 -14.71
N HIS A 89 -11.06 1.66 -14.30
CA HIS A 89 -12.44 1.23 -14.51
C HIS A 89 -13.43 2.01 -13.63
N ALA A 90 -13.07 2.29 -12.38
CA ALA A 90 -13.87 3.10 -11.48
C ALA A 90 -14.03 4.54 -11.99
N ASP A 91 -12.96 5.13 -12.52
CA ASP A 91 -12.92 6.47 -13.10
C ASP A 91 -13.75 6.57 -14.38
N PHE A 92 -13.71 5.53 -15.22
CA PHE A 92 -14.60 5.44 -16.38
C PHE A 92 -16.09 5.47 -15.98
N ILE A 93 -16.41 4.96 -14.78
CA ILE A 93 -17.76 4.91 -14.22
C ILE A 93 -17.99 6.04 -13.19
N SER A 94 -17.05 6.99 -13.04
CA SER A 94 -17.02 7.97 -11.93
C SER A 94 -18.23 8.90 -11.80
N GLY A 95 -19.02 9.07 -12.85
CA GLY A 95 -20.32 9.76 -12.79
C GLY A 95 -21.43 8.97 -12.08
N ASN A 96 -21.17 7.70 -11.73
CA ASN A 96 -22.11 6.85 -11.04
C ASN A 96 -22.02 7.08 -9.53
N SER A 97 -23.07 7.67 -8.96
CA SER A 97 -23.25 7.86 -7.51
C SER A 97 -23.04 6.57 -6.71
N GLN A 98 -23.28 5.41 -7.31
CA GLN A 98 -23.05 4.11 -6.71
C GLN A 98 -21.55 3.80 -6.50
N MET A 99 -20.67 4.21 -7.42
CA MET A 99 -19.22 4.05 -7.25
C MET A 99 -18.66 4.93 -6.13
N VAL A 100 -19.18 6.15 -6.00
CA VAL A 100 -18.84 7.05 -4.88
C VAL A 100 -19.28 6.42 -3.56
N LEU A 101 -20.51 5.89 -3.50
CA LEU A 101 -21.04 5.22 -2.31
C LEU A 101 -20.22 3.98 -1.94
N TRP A 102 -19.93 3.10 -2.90
CA TRP A 102 -19.11 1.91 -2.64
C TRP A 102 -17.72 2.29 -2.17
N THR A 103 -17.10 3.31 -2.76
CA THR A 103 -15.76 3.76 -2.32
C THR A 103 -15.81 4.27 -0.88
N SER A 104 -16.86 5.02 -0.49
CA SER A 104 -17.08 5.48 0.89
C SER A 104 -17.23 4.33 1.90
N GLN A 105 -17.80 3.21 1.47
CA GLN A 105 -18.04 2.04 2.31
C GLN A 105 -16.78 1.20 2.56
N LEU A 106 -15.75 1.34 1.71
CA LEU A 106 -14.45 0.68 1.92
C LEU A 106 -13.72 1.19 3.18
N LYS A 107 -14.04 2.39 3.67
CA LYS A 107 -13.47 2.98 4.91
C LYS A 107 -11.94 2.95 4.91
N ILE A 108 -11.33 3.46 3.84
CA ILE A 108 -9.90 3.38 3.60
C ILE A 108 -9.16 4.17 4.67
N ARG A 109 -8.29 3.49 5.43
CA ARG A 109 -7.63 4.05 6.62
C ARG A 109 -6.17 3.71 6.69
N TRP A 110 -5.34 4.75 6.72
CA TRP A 110 -3.89 4.66 6.90
C TRP A 110 -3.44 5.48 8.11
N SER A 111 -2.41 5.01 8.80
CA SER A 111 -1.68 5.83 9.77
C SER A 111 -0.73 6.78 9.06
N SER A 112 -0.21 7.78 9.78
CA SER A 112 0.82 8.67 9.24
C SER A 112 2.23 8.19 9.62
N ALA A 113 3.14 8.20 8.64
CA ALA A 113 4.57 7.99 8.88
C ALA A 113 5.21 9.13 9.69
N LEU A 114 4.58 10.31 9.70
CA LEU A 114 5.05 11.51 10.38
C LEU A 114 4.38 11.73 11.74
N SER A 115 3.34 10.96 12.08
CA SER A 115 2.80 11.00 13.44
C SER A 115 3.82 10.37 14.38
N SER A 116 4.65 11.23 14.99
CA SER A 116 5.59 10.86 16.03
C SER A 116 4.89 10.00 17.08
N TRP A 117 5.52 8.90 17.47
CA TRP A 117 5.22 8.21 18.71
C TRP A 117 5.50 9.17 19.86
N SER A 118 4.53 10.03 20.18
CA SER A 118 4.60 10.84 21.39
C SER A 118 4.68 9.87 22.56
N LEU A 119 5.64 10.08 23.45
CA LEU A 119 5.80 9.33 24.70
C LEU A 119 4.55 9.37 25.60
N PHE A 120 3.54 10.19 25.26
CA PHE A 120 2.26 10.32 25.95
C PHE A 120 1.04 9.82 25.15
N ASN A 121 1.20 9.22 23.97
CA ASN A 121 0.07 8.65 23.23
C ASN A 121 -0.32 7.27 23.81
N LEU A 122 -1.10 7.28 24.88
CA LEU A 122 -1.80 6.10 25.44
C LEU A 122 -2.83 5.48 24.47
N THR A 123 -3.01 6.06 23.28
CA THR A 123 -4.05 5.75 22.29
C THR A 123 -3.49 5.30 20.92
N GLY A 124 -2.34 4.62 20.88
CA GLY A 124 -1.86 3.97 19.66
C GLY A 124 -1.64 4.89 18.44
N PRO A 125 -1.40 4.33 17.25
CA PRO A 125 -1.21 5.10 16.01
C PRO A 125 -2.53 5.72 15.52
N LYS A 126 -2.50 7.00 15.17
CA LYS A 126 -3.66 7.73 14.65
C LYS A 126 -3.90 7.35 13.18
N PHE A 127 -5.09 6.83 12.88
CA PHE A 127 -5.53 6.52 11.52
C PHE A 127 -6.32 7.68 10.94
N PHE A 128 -6.06 7.99 9.68
CA PHE A 128 -6.81 8.94 8.87
C PHE A 128 -7.66 8.16 7.88
N GLN A 129 -8.96 8.43 7.87
CA GLN A 129 -9.89 7.86 6.89
C GLN A 129 -10.02 8.83 5.72
N ILE A 130 -9.66 8.39 4.52
CA ILE A 130 -9.91 9.12 3.28
C ILE A 130 -10.43 8.10 2.28
N ASP A 131 -11.74 8.12 2.05
CA ASP A 131 -12.42 7.11 1.23
C ASP A 131 -12.29 7.42 -0.26
N ASN A 132 -11.06 7.31 -0.76
CA ASN A 132 -10.74 7.53 -2.16
C ASN A 132 -9.72 6.47 -2.62
N LEU A 133 -9.99 5.81 -3.75
CA LEU A 133 -9.09 4.79 -4.30
C LEU A 133 -7.72 5.38 -4.71
N ARG A 134 -7.67 6.64 -5.15
CA ARG A 134 -6.40 7.33 -5.45
C ARG A 134 -5.60 7.60 -4.18
N PHE A 135 -6.26 7.83 -3.04
CA PHE A 135 -5.57 7.89 -1.76
C PHE A 135 -4.94 6.55 -1.40
N GLU A 136 -5.68 5.44 -1.55
CA GLU A 136 -5.13 4.09 -1.37
C GLU A 136 -3.91 3.84 -2.28
N LEU A 137 -4.00 4.18 -3.56
CA LEU A 137 -2.89 4.06 -4.50
C LEU A 137 -1.67 4.89 -4.06
N SER A 138 -1.91 6.13 -3.63
CA SER A 138 -0.85 7.03 -3.15
C SER A 138 -0.10 6.42 -1.97
N MET A 139 -0.82 5.89 -0.98
CA MET A 139 -0.21 5.29 0.21
C MET A 139 0.62 4.05 -0.13
N ASN A 140 0.16 3.20 -1.06
CA ASN A 140 0.93 2.04 -1.51
C ASN A 140 2.17 2.44 -2.34
N LEU A 141 2.06 3.48 -3.18
CA LEU A 141 3.21 4.03 -3.93
C LEU A 141 4.25 4.66 -2.99
N PHE A 142 3.81 5.34 -1.94
CA PHE A 142 4.69 5.86 -0.89
C PHE A 142 5.45 4.73 -0.21
N LEU A 143 4.75 3.66 0.17
CA LEU A 143 5.37 2.48 0.77
C LEU A 143 6.39 1.83 -0.18
N TYR A 144 6.03 1.67 -1.46
CA TYR A 144 6.94 1.13 -2.48
C TYR A 144 8.19 2.00 -2.63
N GLY A 145 8.03 3.33 -2.68
CA GLY A 145 9.14 4.28 -2.72
C GLY A 145 10.05 4.18 -1.49
N ALA A 146 9.46 4.05 -0.29
CA ALA A 146 10.20 3.91 0.96
C ALA A 146 11.05 2.62 0.99
N ILE A 147 10.45 1.50 0.57
CA ILE A 147 11.12 0.20 0.40
C ILE A 147 12.33 0.39 -0.53
N LEU A 148 12.13 0.89 -1.75
CA LEU A 148 13.20 1.09 -2.73
C LEU A 148 14.33 1.99 -2.18
N TRP A 149 13.97 3.05 -1.46
CA TRP A 149 14.92 3.99 -0.87
C TRP A 149 15.79 3.34 0.21
N GLU A 150 15.19 2.55 1.10
CA GLU A 150 15.92 1.81 2.13
C GLU A 150 16.96 0.88 1.49
N ARG A 151 16.56 0.13 0.45
CA ARG A 151 17.47 -0.73 -0.28
C ARG A 151 18.58 0.03 -1.00
N ALA A 152 18.25 1.18 -1.59
CA ALA A 152 19.24 1.99 -2.29
C ALA A 152 20.25 2.62 -1.33
N SER A 153 19.84 2.89 -0.09
CA SER A 153 20.70 3.38 1.00
C SER A 153 21.65 2.30 1.53
N GLU A 154 21.20 1.04 1.61
CA GLU A 154 22.07 -0.10 1.95
C GLU A 154 23.18 -0.32 0.92
N LEU A 155 22.91 -0.02 -0.36
CA LEU A 155 23.83 -0.24 -1.49
C LEU A 155 24.74 0.96 -1.79
N LEU A 156 24.64 2.03 -0.97
CA LEU A 156 25.53 3.19 -0.79
C LEU A 156 25.93 4.06 -2.01
N ALA A 157 25.90 3.58 -3.26
CA ALA A 157 26.09 4.37 -4.48
C ALA A 157 25.76 3.62 -5.79
N ALA A 158 25.84 2.27 -5.81
CA ALA A 158 25.65 1.48 -7.03
C ALA A 158 24.18 1.36 -7.49
N ALA A 159 23.25 1.89 -6.70
CA ALA A 159 21.82 1.69 -6.84
C ALA A 159 21.07 2.88 -7.50
N TRP A 160 21.72 3.63 -8.40
CA TRP A 160 21.14 4.82 -9.05
C TRP A 160 19.75 4.58 -9.66
N ASN A 161 19.53 3.39 -10.24
CA ASN A 161 18.23 3.01 -10.80
C ASN A 161 17.13 2.85 -9.73
N LEU A 162 17.46 2.42 -8.51
CA LEU A 162 16.53 2.31 -7.40
C LEU A 162 16.15 3.70 -6.87
N TRP A 163 17.13 4.60 -6.73
CA TRP A 163 16.88 6.00 -6.37
C TRP A 163 15.94 6.69 -7.37
N ARG A 164 16.18 6.50 -8.68
CA ARG A 164 15.32 7.04 -9.73
C ARG A 164 13.90 6.47 -9.66
N LYS A 165 13.74 5.17 -9.41
CA LYS A 165 12.42 4.56 -9.25
C LYS A 165 11.69 5.08 -8.01
N ALA A 166 12.37 5.18 -6.87
CA ALA A 166 11.80 5.72 -5.64
C ALA A 166 11.32 7.17 -5.84
N ALA A 167 12.16 8.02 -6.45
CA ALA A 167 11.78 9.39 -6.77
C ALA A 167 10.52 9.47 -7.65
N ARG A 168 10.42 8.62 -8.68
CA ARG A 168 9.22 8.53 -9.51
C ARG A 168 7.99 8.12 -8.71
N SER A 169 8.11 7.12 -7.83
CA SER A 169 7.00 6.69 -6.97
C SER A 169 6.52 7.82 -6.06
N TYR A 170 7.42 8.61 -5.49
CA TYR A 170 7.04 9.79 -4.69
C TYR A 170 6.39 10.88 -5.52
N THR A 171 6.89 11.16 -6.73
CA THR A 171 6.25 12.14 -7.63
C THR A 171 4.85 11.70 -8.03
N THR A 172 4.67 10.43 -8.41
CA THR A 172 3.35 9.88 -8.76
C THR A 172 2.41 9.91 -7.55
N CYS A 173 2.89 9.51 -6.36
CA CYS A 173 2.14 9.62 -5.12
C CYS A 173 1.67 11.04 -4.86
N LEU A 174 2.54 12.04 -5.03
CA LEU A 174 2.19 13.44 -4.84
C LEU A 174 1.11 13.88 -5.85
N CYS A 175 1.24 13.50 -7.12
CA CYS A 175 0.26 13.79 -8.15
C CYS A 175 -1.11 13.16 -7.83
N CYS A 176 -1.15 11.89 -7.41
CA CYS A 176 -2.37 11.19 -7.02
C CYS A 176 -3.00 11.80 -5.75
N PHE A 177 -2.19 12.21 -4.78
CA PHE A 177 -2.67 12.85 -3.56
C PHE A 177 -3.25 14.24 -3.82
N MET A 178 -2.58 15.04 -4.66
CA MET A 178 -3.09 16.35 -5.08
C MET A 178 -4.40 16.23 -5.87
N SER A 179 -4.50 15.27 -6.79
CA SER A 179 -5.76 15.03 -7.51
C SER A 179 -6.88 14.48 -6.61
N THR A 180 -6.55 13.93 -5.43
CA THR A 180 -7.54 13.55 -4.41
C THR A 180 -8.01 14.75 -3.58
N LEU A 181 -7.17 15.77 -3.39
CA LEU A 181 -7.50 16.97 -2.60
C LEU A 181 -8.22 18.05 -3.43
N PHE A 182 -7.96 18.11 -4.73
CA PHE A 182 -8.42 19.19 -5.62
C PHE A 182 -9.37 18.73 -6.74
N GLY A 183 -9.69 17.44 -6.82
CA GLY A 183 -10.66 16.85 -7.76
C GLY A 183 -11.94 16.44 -7.07
#